data_AF-Q0G3S8-F1
#
_entry.id   AF-Q0G3S8-F1
#
_cell.length_a   1.000
_cell.length_b   1.000
_cell.length_c   1.000
_cell.angle_alpha   90.00
_cell.angle_beta   90.00
_cell.angle_gamma   90.00
#
_symmetry.space_group_name_H-M   'P 1'
#
loop_
_entity.id
_entity.type
_entity.pdbx_description
1 polymer ?
#
loop_
_entity_poly.entity_id
_entity_poly.type
_entity_poly.pdbx_seq_one_letter_code
_entity_poly.pdbx_strand_id
1 'polypeptide(L)'
;MPQDALLELDWTRRRSPSLAEFEAMAEAAYRDLPEEFRKLCGDIRFLVAEFPDDDVLDEMGMKSPFDILGLFEGRGIGQFAEPATGEMPNRILIYRRPILDYWADHEERLGDIVRHVVIHEIGHHFGLSDDDMEAIEARAE
;
A
#
# COMPACT_ATOMS: atom_id res chain seq x y z
N MET A 1 -18.61 6.86 -26.62
CA MET A 1 -17.49 7.70 -26.10
C MET A 1 -17.09 8.68 -27.20
N PRO A 2 -17.19 10.00 -27.01
CA PRO A 2 -16.78 10.95 -28.05
C PRO A 2 -15.26 10.90 -28.22
N GLN A 3 -14.80 10.90 -29.48
CA GLN A 3 -13.41 10.69 -29.89
C GLN A 3 -12.44 11.82 -29.46
N ASP A 4 -12.95 12.91 -28.89
CA ASP A 4 -12.18 14.13 -28.62
C ASP A 4 -11.45 14.13 -27.26
N ALA A 5 -11.81 13.25 -26.32
CA ALA A 5 -11.19 13.21 -24.98
C ALA A 5 -9.76 12.65 -24.96
N LEU A 6 -9.34 11.95 -26.03
CA LEU A 6 -7.97 11.42 -26.14
C LEU A 6 -6.93 12.50 -26.48
N LEU A 7 -7.36 13.71 -26.87
CA LEU A 7 -6.47 14.79 -27.28
C LEU A 7 -5.87 15.60 -26.11
N GLU A 8 -6.36 15.42 -24.87
CA GLU A 8 -5.85 16.15 -23.70
C GLU A 8 -4.72 15.41 -22.94
N LEU A 9 -4.43 14.16 -23.28
CA LEU A 9 -3.44 13.32 -22.61
C LEU A 9 -2.13 13.26 -23.42
N ASP A 10 -1.23 14.22 -23.17
CA ASP A 10 0.13 14.17 -23.74
C ASP A 10 1.00 13.13 -23.02
N TRP A 11 0.83 11.86 -23.43
CA TRP A 11 1.64 10.75 -22.93
C TRP A 11 3.12 10.87 -23.31
N THR A 12 3.49 11.69 -24.30
CA THR A 12 4.90 11.87 -24.69
C THR A 12 5.74 12.56 -23.62
N ARG A 13 5.08 13.24 -22.67
CA ARG A 13 5.71 13.94 -21.54
C ARG A 13 5.42 13.30 -20.17
N ARG A 14 4.54 12.29 -20.13
CA ARG A 14 4.20 11.59 -18.89
C ARG A 14 5.13 10.41 -18.68
N ARG A 15 5.40 10.12 -17.41
CA ARG A 15 6.13 8.93 -16.96
C ARG A 15 5.25 8.22 -15.94
N SER A 16 5.48 6.93 -15.74
CA SER A 16 4.90 6.27 -14.57
C SER A 16 5.42 6.95 -13.30
N PRO A 17 4.62 7.01 -12.22
CA PRO A 17 5.06 7.65 -10.98
C PRO A 17 6.36 7.00 -10.47
N SER A 18 7.23 7.80 -9.91
CA SER A 18 8.49 7.41 -9.26
C SER A 18 8.24 6.76 -7.90
N LEU A 19 9.30 6.18 -7.29
CA LEU A 19 9.23 5.62 -5.95
C LEU A 19 8.76 6.66 -4.92
N ALA A 20 9.27 7.90 -4.99
CA ALA A 20 8.87 8.98 -4.09
C ALA A 20 7.42 9.43 -4.31
N GLU A 21 6.92 9.39 -5.55
CA GLU A 21 5.50 9.69 -5.82
C GLU A 21 4.60 8.56 -5.27
N PHE A 22 5.03 7.29 -5.34
CA PHE A 22 4.34 6.17 -4.69
C PHE A 22 4.33 6.29 -3.16
N GLU A 23 5.46 6.68 -2.57
CA GLU A 23 5.57 6.89 -1.12
C GLU A 23 4.61 7.97 -0.66
N ALA A 24 4.58 9.11 -1.37
CA ALA A 24 3.65 10.20 -1.10
C ALA A 24 2.18 9.78 -1.29
N MET A 25 1.87 8.92 -2.27
CA MET A 25 0.52 8.37 -2.45
C MET A 25 0.13 7.47 -1.27
N ALA A 26 1.03 6.62 -0.80
CA ALA A 26 0.77 5.74 0.34
C ALA A 26 0.61 6.53 1.66
N GLU A 27 1.45 7.54 1.88
CA GLU A 27 1.34 8.45 3.02
C GLU A 27 0.03 9.25 3.02
N ALA A 28 -0.39 9.75 1.84
CA ALA A 28 -1.66 10.45 1.68
C ALA A 28 -2.82 9.49 1.97
N ALA A 29 -2.83 8.31 1.33
CA ALA A 29 -3.84 7.30 1.56
C ALA A 29 -3.97 6.93 3.05
N TYR A 30 -2.85 6.74 3.75
CA TYR A 30 -2.84 6.47 5.18
C TYR A 30 -3.42 7.63 6.00
N ARG A 31 -3.04 8.88 5.69
CA ARG A 31 -3.51 10.07 6.39
C ARG A 31 -5.04 10.22 6.32
N ASP A 32 -5.61 9.85 5.18
CA ASP A 32 -7.03 9.97 4.89
C ASP A 32 -7.84 8.82 5.51
N LEU A 33 -7.18 7.82 6.11
CA LEU A 33 -7.86 6.75 6.86
C LEU A 33 -8.47 7.27 8.18
N PRO A 34 -9.57 6.64 8.63
CA PRO A 34 -10.18 6.92 9.93
C PRO A 34 -9.16 6.90 11.08
N GLU A 35 -9.29 7.85 12.01
CA GLU A 35 -8.33 8.02 13.11
C GLU A 35 -8.22 6.76 13.98
N GLU A 36 -9.32 6.03 14.17
CA GLU A 36 -9.34 4.76 14.89
C GLU A 36 -8.41 3.70 14.28
N PHE A 37 -8.26 3.70 12.96
CA PHE A 37 -7.41 2.77 12.24
C PHE A 37 -5.95 3.18 12.34
N ARG A 38 -5.65 4.47 12.13
CA ARG A 38 -4.29 5.02 12.30
C ARG A 38 -3.75 4.83 13.72
N LYS A 39 -4.61 4.83 14.73
CA LYS A 39 -4.22 4.55 16.13
C LYS A 39 -3.73 3.12 16.36
N LEU A 40 -4.09 2.16 15.50
CA LEU A 40 -3.59 0.77 15.59
C LEU A 40 -2.10 0.68 15.27
N CYS A 41 -1.61 1.53 14.36
CA CYS A 41 -0.26 1.44 13.79
C CYS A 41 0.81 2.23 14.54
N GLY A 42 0.45 3.30 15.26
CA GLY A 42 1.42 4.17 15.92
C GLY A 42 2.26 4.97 14.93
N ASP A 43 3.59 5.01 15.11
CA ASP A 43 4.50 5.56 14.08
C ASP A 43 4.71 4.49 12.99
N ILE A 44 4.22 4.79 11.79
CA ILE A 44 4.35 3.91 10.62
C ILE A 44 5.16 4.63 9.53
N ARG A 45 6.05 3.89 8.87
CA ARG A 45 6.87 4.36 7.75
C ARG A 45 6.47 3.66 6.47
N PHE A 46 6.35 4.42 5.39
CA PHE A 46 6.16 3.85 4.06
C PHE A 46 7.51 3.75 3.38
N LEU A 47 7.81 2.60 2.80
CA LEU A 47 9.01 2.38 2.00
C LEU A 47 8.57 1.83 0.65
N VAL A 48 9.18 2.31 -0.43
CA VAL A 48 8.83 1.85 -1.78
C VAL A 48 10.04 1.21 -2.44
N ALA A 49 9.85 -0.01 -2.94
CA ALA A 49 10.82 -0.74 -3.72
C ALA A 49 10.25 -1.07 -5.11
N GLU A 50 11.11 -1.40 -6.06
CA GLU A 50 10.65 -1.83 -7.39
C GLU A 50 9.99 -3.21 -7.32
N PHE A 51 10.55 -4.13 -6.52
CA PHE A 51 10.08 -5.49 -6.30
C PHE A 51 10.41 -5.94 -4.86
N PRO A 52 9.75 -7.00 -4.36
CA PRO A 52 10.22 -7.74 -3.18
C PRO A 52 11.59 -8.37 -3.42
N ASP A 53 12.37 -8.50 -2.34
CA ASP A 53 13.62 -9.28 -2.36
C ASP A 53 13.32 -10.79 -2.43
N ASP A 54 14.27 -11.59 -2.94
CA ASP A 54 14.10 -13.04 -3.11
C ASP A 54 13.77 -13.74 -1.77
N ASP A 55 14.40 -13.31 -0.67
CA ASP A 55 14.14 -13.86 0.67
C ASP A 55 12.66 -13.65 1.09
N VAL A 56 12.07 -12.50 0.76
CA VAL A 56 10.65 -12.21 1.03
C VAL A 56 9.76 -13.15 0.23
N LEU A 57 10.11 -13.44 -1.03
CA LEU A 57 9.34 -14.36 -1.87
C LEU A 57 9.36 -15.78 -1.32
N ASP A 58 10.53 -16.25 -0.90
CA ASP A 58 10.71 -17.57 -0.31
C ASP A 58 9.94 -17.71 1.01
N GLU A 59 10.05 -16.71 1.90
CA GLU A 59 9.34 -16.70 3.19
C GLU A 59 7.81 -16.68 3.02
N MET A 60 7.31 -15.93 2.04
CA MET A 60 5.88 -15.80 1.75
C MET A 60 5.35 -16.93 0.84
N GLY A 61 6.22 -17.80 0.33
CA GLY A 61 5.85 -18.88 -0.59
C GLY A 61 5.30 -18.40 -1.93
N MET A 62 5.75 -17.22 -2.38
CA MET A 62 5.31 -16.58 -3.62
C MET A 62 5.98 -17.23 -4.84
N LYS A 63 5.25 -17.33 -5.96
CA LYS A 63 5.78 -17.93 -7.19
C LYS A 63 6.36 -16.89 -8.13
N SER A 64 5.94 -15.64 -7.96
CA SER A 64 6.30 -14.51 -8.80
C SER A 64 6.45 -13.26 -7.94
N PRO A 65 7.42 -12.36 -8.24
CA PRO A 65 7.51 -11.06 -7.58
C PRO A 65 6.28 -10.17 -7.83
N PHE A 66 5.41 -10.53 -8.77
CA PHE A 66 4.14 -9.84 -9.05
C PHE A 66 2.98 -10.32 -8.18
N ASP A 67 3.15 -11.39 -7.40
CA ASP A 67 2.08 -11.96 -6.55
C ASP A 67 1.89 -11.17 -5.23
N ILE A 68 2.74 -10.16 -4.97
CA ILE A 68 2.73 -9.34 -3.75
C ILE A 68 2.81 -7.86 -4.09
N LEU A 69 1.86 -7.07 -3.59
CA LEU A 69 1.75 -5.63 -3.88
C LEU A 69 2.30 -4.76 -2.74
N GLY A 70 2.22 -5.26 -1.51
CA GLY A 70 2.79 -4.62 -0.32
C GLY A 70 3.16 -5.66 0.73
N LEU A 71 3.81 -5.20 1.80
CA LEU A 71 4.13 -6.01 2.96
C LEU A 71 4.19 -5.15 4.21
N PHE A 72 3.40 -5.50 5.22
CA PHE A 72 3.58 -4.96 6.57
C PHE A 72 4.77 -5.65 7.29
N GLU A 73 5.73 -4.86 7.76
CA GLU A 73 6.78 -5.32 8.68
C GLU A 73 6.73 -4.54 10.00
N GLY A 74 6.59 -5.26 11.10
CA GLY A 74 6.56 -4.65 12.43
C GLY A 74 5.75 -5.45 13.42
N ARG A 75 5.36 -4.81 14.53
CA ARG A 75 4.54 -5.42 15.58
C ARG A 75 3.35 -4.54 15.94
N GLY A 76 2.19 -5.17 16.16
CA GLY A 76 0.98 -4.47 16.57
C GLY A 76 1.05 -3.97 18.02
N ILE A 77 0.40 -2.83 18.31
CA ILE A 77 0.44 -2.13 19.62
C ILE A 77 -0.16 -2.95 20.80
N GLY A 78 -0.67 -4.15 20.57
CA GLY A 78 -1.28 -5.00 21.61
C GLY A 78 -0.41 -6.12 22.19
N GLN A 79 0.80 -6.38 21.64
CA GLN A 79 1.55 -7.58 22.04
C GLN A 79 2.43 -7.39 23.27
N PHE A 80 2.92 -6.18 23.57
CA PHE A 80 3.68 -5.89 24.81
C PHE A 80 3.50 -4.43 25.24
N ALA A 81 3.46 -4.20 26.56
CA ALA A 81 3.04 -2.94 27.18
C ALA A 81 4.00 -1.74 26.97
N GLU A 82 5.21 -1.97 26.48
CA GLU A 82 6.17 -0.91 26.10
C GLU A 82 7.00 -1.39 24.90
N PRO A 83 7.27 -0.54 23.89
CA PRO A 83 8.21 -0.88 22.85
C PRO A 83 9.58 -1.14 23.47
N ALA A 84 10.22 -2.26 23.11
CA ALA A 84 11.55 -2.57 23.63
C ALA A 84 12.53 -1.47 23.19
N THR A 85 13.48 -1.08 24.04
CA THR A 85 14.56 -0.16 23.64
C THR A 85 15.26 -0.67 22.39
N GLY A 86 15.18 0.08 21.29
CA GLY A 86 15.73 -0.29 19.98
C GLY A 86 14.73 -0.90 19.00
N GLU A 87 13.44 -0.97 19.33
CA GLU A 87 12.40 -1.43 18.40
C GLU A 87 12.22 -0.42 17.26
N MET A 88 12.28 -0.94 16.03
CA MET A 88 12.11 -0.14 14.82
C MET A 88 10.63 0.22 14.64
N PRO A 89 10.31 1.39 14.07
CA PRO A 89 8.94 1.75 13.76
C PRO A 89 8.31 0.72 12.81
N ASN A 90 6.98 0.57 12.90
CA ASN A 90 6.24 -0.23 11.94
C ASN A 90 6.48 0.32 10.53
N ARG A 91 6.51 -0.55 9.54
CA ARG A 91 6.67 -0.13 8.15
C ARG A 91 5.79 -0.91 7.22
N ILE A 92 5.39 -0.26 6.13
CA ILE A 92 4.74 -0.90 5.00
C ILE A 92 5.67 -0.72 3.81
N LEU A 93 6.13 -1.85 3.26
CA LEU A 93 6.77 -1.88 1.95
C LEU A 93 5.69 -1.88 0.88
N ILE A 94 5.87 -1.05 -0.14
CA ILE A 94 5.01 -0.95 -1.32
C ILE A 94 5.86 -1.33 -2.54
N TYR A 95 5.39 -2.30 -3.31
CA TYR A 95 6.11 -2.78 -4.49
C TYR A 95 5.57 -2.14 -5.76
N ARG A 96 6.34 -1.18 -6.27
CA ARG A 96 5.94 -0.32 -7.38
C ARG A 96 5.67 -1.10 -8.67
N ARG A 97 6.54 -2.02 -9.10
CA ARG A 97 6.33 -2.73 -10.38
C ARG A 97 5.16 -3.72 -10.33
N PRO A 98 4.97 -4.51 -9.25
CA PRO A 98 3.76 -5.31 -9.07
C PRO A 98 2.48 -4.48 -9.13
N ILE A 99 2.43 -3.33 -8.43
CA ILE A 99 1.26 -2.45 -8.49
C ILE A 99 1.04 -1.86 -9.88
N LEU A 100 2.11 -1.43 -10.58
CA LEU A 100 1.98 -0.90 -11.94
C LEU A 100 1.53 -1.97 -12.94
N ASP A 101 1.96 -3.22 -12.77
CA ASP A 101 1.54 -4.37 -13.58
C ASP A 101 0.06 -4.68 -13.34
N TYR A 102 -0.34 -4.81 -12.07
CA TYR A 102 -1.74 -4.94 -11.68
C TYR A 102 -2.59 -3.79 -12.25
N TRP A 103 -2.15 -2.54 -12.08
CA TRP A 103 -2.87 -1.37 -12.58
C TRP A 103 -3.03 -1.37 -14.11
N ALA A 104 -2.05 -1.88 -14.86
CA ALA A 104 -2.12 -1.94 -16.31
C ALA A 104 -3.20 -2.91 -16.82
N ASP A 105 -3.54 -3.93 -16.02
CA ASP A 105 -4.53 -4.95 -16.35
C ASP A 105 -5.94 -4.64 -15.81
N HIS A 106 -6.11 -3.57 -15.03
CA HIS A 106 -7.36 -3.22 -14.34
C HIS A 106 -7.84 -1.80 -14.69
N GLU A 107 -9.15 -1.54 -14.59
CA GLU A 107 -9.75 -0.22 -14.90
C GLU A 107 -9.82 0.73 -13.68
N GLU A 108 -8.97 0.50 -12.68
CA GLU A 108 -8.94 1.27 -11.43
C GLU A 108 -7.97 2.45 -11.51
N ARG A 109 -8.13 3.46 -10.64
CA ARG A 109 -7.16 4.55 -10.52
C ARG A 109 -6.00 4.08 -9.66
N LEU A 110 -4.78 4.42 -10.05
CA LEU A 110 -3.59 4.00 -9.31
C LEU A 110 -3.62 4.37 -7.81
N GLY A 111 -4.16 5.54 -7.46
CA GLY A 111 -4.30 5.96 -6.07
C GLY A 111 -5.27 5.09 -5.26
N ASP A 112 -6.32 4.56 -5.90
CA ASP A 112 -7.28 3.66 -5.26
C ASP A 112 -6.62 2.31 -4.96
N ILE A 113 -5.80 1.79 -5.89
CA ILE A 113 -5.01 0.57 -5.69
C ILE A 113 -4.01 0.74 -4.54
N VAL A 114 -3.25 1.85 -4.52
CA VAL A 114 -2.29 2.11 -3.43
C VAL A 114 -3.01 2.20 -2.07
N ARG A 115 -4.17 2.85 -2.01
CA ARG A 115 -4.99 2.94 -0.79
C ARG A 115 -5.47 1.57 -0.34
N HIS A 116 -5.99 0.76 -1.27
CA HIS A 116 -6.44 -0.60 -1.02
C HIS A 116 -5.31 -1.46 -0.43
N VAL A 117 -4.11 -1.42 -1.02
CA VAL A 117 -2.92 -2.11 -0.50
C VAL A 117 -2.60 -1.67 0.93
N VAL A 118 -2.55 -0.37 1.21
CA VAL A 118 -2.26 0.13 2.57
C VAL A 118 -3.27 -0.37 3.60
N ILE A 119 -4.56 -0.36 3.26
CA ILE A 119 -5.62 -0.82 4.16
C ILE A 119 -5.53 -2.33 4.38
N HIS A 120 -5.27 -3.13 3.33
CA HIS A 120 -5.14 -4.58 3.43
C HIS A 120 -3.94 -4.99 4.28
N GLU A 121 -2.77 -4.36 4.06
CA GLU A 121 -1.56 -4.65 4.84
C GLU A 121 -1.77 -4.37 6.34
N ILE A 122 -2.38 -3.23 6.68
CA ILE A 122 -2.69 -2.91 8.08
C ILE A 122 -3.78 -3.84 8.61
N GLY A 123 -4.89 -4.00 7.89
CA GLY A 123 -6.04 -4.76 8.35
C GLY A 123 -5.70 -6.21 8.63
N HIS A 124 -5.02 -6.90 7.72
CA HIS A 124 -4.57 -8.28 7.95
C HIS A 124 -3.58 -8.39 9.11
N HIS A 125 -2.62 -7.47 9.25
CA HIS A 125 -1.67 -7.49 10.37
C HIS A 125 -2.35 -7.35 11.74
N PHE A 126 -3.45 -6.60 11.81
CA PHE A 126 -4.24 -6.42 13.03
C PHE A 126 -5.44 -7.37 13.16
N GLY A 127 -5.62 -8.30 12.22
CA GLY A 127 -6.65 -9.34 12.28
C GLY A 127 -8.07 -8.84 11.97
N LEU A 128 -8.20 -7.77 11.18
CA LEU A 128 -9.49 -7.34 10.66
C LEU A 128 -9.99 -8.30 9.57
N SER A 129 -11.31 -8.40 9.46
CA SER A 129 -11.95 -9.12 8.36
C SER A 129 -11.99 -8.30 7.08
N ASP A 130 -12.17 -8.95 5.94
CA ASP A 130 -12.35 -8.28 4.65
C ASP A 130 -13.52 -7.29 4.69
N ASP A 131 -14.64 -7.67 5.33
CA ASP A 131 -15.80 -6.81 5.54
C ASP A 131 -15.47 -5.53 6.34
N ASP A 132 -14.62 -5.63 7.37
CA ASP A 132 -14.17 -4.48 8.16
C ASP A 132 -13.31 -3.54 7.30
N MET A 133 -12.44 -4.11 6.46
CA MET A 133 -11.54 -3.37 5.58
C MET A 133 -12.33 -2.65 4.47
N GLU A 134 -13.31 -3.29 3.86
CA GLU A 134 -14.23 -2.65 2.90
C GLU A 134 -14.99 -1.47 3.52
N ALA A 135 -15.47 -1.63 4.76
CA ALA A 135 -16.15 -0.55 5.47
C ALA A 135 -15.21 0.63 5.78
N ILE A 136 -13.93 0.37 6.03
CA ILE A 136 -12.91 1.42 6.21
C ILE A 136 -12.60 2.10 4.87
N GLU A 137 -12.48 1.34 3.78
CA GLU A 137 -12.28 1.88 2.43
C GLU A 137 -13.40 2.83 2.02
N ALA A 138 -14.65 2.51 2.34
CA ALA A 138 -15.79 3.37 2.04
C ALA A 138 -15.80 4.70 2.82
N ARG A 139 -14.97 4.82 3.87
CA ARG A 139 -14.92 5.97 4.80
C ARG A 139 -13.65 6.82 4.64
N ALA A 140 -12.70 6.41 3.81
CA ALA A 140 -11.53 7.21 3.49
C ALA A 140 -11.89 8.25 2.41
N GLU A 141 -11.56 9.52 2.64
CA GLU A 141 -11.93 10.67 1.77
C GLU A 141 -10.71 11.36 1.16
#